data_AF-A0A350NPT2-F1
#
_entry.id   AF-A0A350NPT2-F1
#
_cell.length_a   1.000
_cell.length_b   1.000
_cell.length_c   1.000
_cell.angle_alpha   90.00
_cell.angle_beta   90.00
_cell.angle_gamma   90.00
#
_symmetry.space_group_name_H-M   'P 1'
#
loop_
_entity.id
_entity.type
_entity.pdbx_description
1 polymer ?
#
loop_
_entity_poly.entity_id
_entity_poly.type
_entity_poly.pdbx_seq_one_letter_code
_entity_poly.pdbx_strand_id
1 'polypeptide(L)'
;MKRLKRTVRGTALPLLMLCLILLGAGCSKKQYTLTIAVEGEGTTLPKPGQHNYEQDTFVQLQTISDKYSVFDHWAGRDADSVTTDNKIFMHSDKSITAVFTTLNHPLNININPVMSGHVQIDLVTDAGKIGFPHGQTARLTAIPNQAGTYFVKWSGDLSGPDNPVELLITSDKNITAHFAKAALEVTAGPGVIRAGQAFNVTMTVKAGERPIPNIIINLTENKSQPFQGTKTAQTDANGVAVFENLMFYEGNYNLTFSSTNLTSIKKGFTVDVAGAGAPTDPYLIHNLYGLEFIGEHLDACFRIAKDIDASATA
;
A
#
# COMPACT_ATOMS: atom_id res chain seq x y z
N MET A 1 67.19 6.96 -51.14
CA MET A 1 68.31 7.47 -50.31
C MET A 1 68.48 6.58 -49.07
N LYS A 2 69.53 6.82 -48.26
CA LYS A 2 69.76 6.45 -46.83
C LYS A 2 68.64 5.67 -46.09
N ARG A 3 68.92 4.66 -45.24
CA ARG A 3 70.19 4.02 -44.78
C ARG A 3 69.86 2.69 -44.04
N LEU A 4 70.83 1.76 -43.96
CA LEU A 4 70.75 0.56 -43.10
C LEU A 4 70.80 0.88 -41.59
N LYS A 5 70.14 0.04 -40.77
CA LYS A 5 70.55 -0.49 -39.44
C LYS A 5 69.41 -1.40 -38.89
N ARG A 6 69.64 -2.53 -38.18
CA ARG A 6 70.83 -3.40 -38.07
C ARG A 6 70.42 -4.78 -37.51
N THR A 7 70.93 -5.84 -38.16
CA THR A 7 71.07 -7.25 -37.72
C THR A 7 71.51 -7.41 -36.25
N VAL A 8 71.11 -8.44 -35.50
CA VAL A 8 71.63 -9.85 -35.37
C VAL A 8 70.68 -10.57 -34.37
N ARG A 9 70.41 -11.89 -34.33
CA ARG A 9 70.95 -13.15 -34.95
C ARG A 9 69.88 -13.74 -35.91
N GLY A 10 69.68 -15.04 -36.23
CA GLY A 10 70.24 -16.36 -35.83
C GLY A 10 69.33 -17.16 -34.85
N THR A 11 69.22 -18.50 -34.90
CA THR A 11 69.93 -19.51 -35.74
C THR A 11 69.13 -20.79 -36.04
N ALA A 12 69.35 -21.33 -37.24
CA ALA A 12 69.39 -22.76 -37.63
C ALA A 12 68.09 -23.60 -37.74
N LEU A 13 68.15 -24.52 -38.71
CA LEU A 13 67.13 -25.47 -39.19
C LEU A 13 67.25 -26.85 -38.45
N PRO A 14 66.48 -27.91 -38.78
CA PRO A 14 66.06 -28.91 -37.80
C PRO A 14 67.02 -30.10 -37.64
N LEU A 15 66.72 -30.95 -36.65
CA LEU A 15 67.21 -32.32 -36.59
C LEU A 15 66.06 -33.31 -36.36
N LEU A 16 66.09 -34.43 -37.09
CA LEU A 16 65.12 -35.50 -37.00
C LEU A 16 65.33 -36.31 -35.71
N MET A 17 64.32 -36.39 -34.84
CA MET A 17 64.36 -37.36 -33.72
C MET A 17 63.20 -38.35 -33.80
N LEU A 18 63.58 -39.58 -34.14
CA LEU A 18 62.85 -40.83 -34.07
C LEU A 18 61.89 -40.90 -32.86
N CYS A 19 60.59 -40.77 -33.09
CA CYS A 19 59.59 -41.12 -32.08
C CYS A 19 59.51 -42.65 -31.98
N LEU A 20 60.23 -43.21 -31.01
CA LEU A 20 60.29 -44.64 -30.75
C LEU A 20 58.87 -45.15 -30.40
N ILE A 21 58.39 -46.20 -31.08
CA ILE A 21 57.12 -46.85 -30.76
C ILE A 21 57.31 -47.68 -29.48
N LEU A 22 57.30 -46.97 -28.35
CA LEU A 22 57.14 -47.56 -27.03
C LEU A 22 55.70 -48.04 -26.89
N LEU A 23 55.50 -49.34 -27.12
CA LEU A 23 54.38 -50.10 -26.56
C LEU A 23 54.54 -50.20 -25.04
N GLY A 24 54.47 -49.03 -24.38
CA GLY A 24 54.32 -48.97 -22.93
C GLY A 24 52.96 -49.54 -22.58
N ALA A 25 52.95 -50.72 -21.96
CA ALA A 25 51.75 -51.28 -21.35
C ALA A 25 51.31 -50.32 -20.23
N GLY A 26 50.41 -49.41 -20.56
CA GLY A 26 49.95 -48.37 -19.65
C GLY A 26 49.34 -49.01 -18.40
N CYS A 27 49.98 -48.81 -17.26
CA CYS A 27 49.42 -49.20 -15.98
C CYS A 27 48.23 -48.26 -15.69
N SER A 28 47.06 -48.60 -16.23
CA SER A 28 45.82 -47.91 -15.91
C SER A 28 45.60 -48.04 -14.42
N LYS A 29 45.67 -46.92 -13.69
CA LYS A 29 45.25 -46.90 -12.30
C LYS A 29 43.80 -47.38 -12.23
N LYS A 30 43.45 -48.02 -11.12
CA LYS A 30 42.06 -48.30 -10.79
C LYS A 30 41.29 -46.98 -10.79
N GLN A 31 40.08 -46.99 -11.34
CA GLN A 31 39.17 -45.85 -11.28
C GLN A 31 38.03 -46.13 -10.31
N TYR A 32 37.43 -45.07 -9.80
CA TYR A 32 36.23 -45.09 -8.98
C TYR A 32 35.21 -44.06 -9.46
N THR A 33 33.93 -44.40 -9.27
CA THR A 33 32.77 -43.62 -9.70
C THR A 33 32.34 -42.68 -8.60
N LEU A 34 32.30 -41.37 -8.88
CA LEU A 34 31.57 -40.40 -8.07
C LEU A 34 30.19 -40.18 -8.70
N THR A 35 29.14 -40.54 -7.98
CA THR A 35 27.75 -40.21 -8.33
C THR A 35 27.34 -38.95 -7.58
N ILE A 36 26.91 -37.92 -8.31
CA ILE A 36 26.42 -36.65 -7.76
C ILE A 36 24.95 -36.48 -8.12
N ALA A 37 24.10 -36.27 -7.13
CA ALA A 37 22.70 -35.86 -7.29
C ALA A 37 22.48 -34.44 -6.75
N VAL A 38 21.30 -33.87 -7.01
CA VAL A 38 20.82 -32.60 -6.45
C VAL A 38 19.40 -32.79 -5.93
N GLU A 39 19.10 -32.14 -4.82
CA GLU A 39 17.75 -31.97 -4.27
C GLU A 39 17.51 -30.47 -4.05
N GLY A 40 16.35 -29.96 -4.47
CA GLY A 40 16.07 -28.52 -4.53
C GLY A 40 16.59 -27.82 -5.79
N GLU A 41 16.47 -26.49 -5.83
CA GLU A 41 16.81 -25.67 -7.01
C GLU A 41 18.29 -25.24 -6.96
N GLY A 42 19.12 -25.79 -7.83
CA GLY A 42 20.54 -25.49 -7.94
C GLY A 42 21.30 -26.53 -8.75
N THR A 43 22.63 -26.39 -8.79
CA THR A 43 23.51 -27.35 -9.48
C THR A 43 24.90 -27.41 -8.85
N THR A 44 25.72 -28.33 -9.36
CA THR A 44 27.08 -28.60 -8.86
C THR A 44 28.11 -28.53 -9.99
N LEU A 45 29.39 -28.35 -9.64
CA LEU A 45 30.52 -28.70 -10.49
C LEU A 45 31.41 -29.69 -9.71
N PRO A 46 31.62 -30.93 -10.19
CA PRO A 46 31.07 -31.54 -11.40
C PRO A 46 29.54 -31.59 -11.40
N LYS A 47 28.92 -31.49 -12.58
CA LYS A 47 27.46 -31.49 -12.74
C LYS A 47 26.81 -32.78 -12.23
N PRO A 48 25.51 -32.80 -11.88
CA PRO A 48 24.82 -34.02 -11.49
C PRO A 48 24.94 -35.13 -12.55
N GLY A 49 25.10 -36.38 -12.10
CA GLY A 49 25.45 -37.54 -12.92
C GLY A 49 26.61 -38.36 -12.33
N GLN A 50 27.16 -39.27 -13.13
CA GLN A 50 28.29 -40.13 -12.75
C GLN A 50 29.58 -39.69 -13.44
N HIS A 51 30.69 -39.70 -12.69
CA HIS A 51 32.01 -39.28 -13.16
C HIS A 51 33.08 -40.23 -12.65
N ASN A 52 34.02 -40.64 -13.50
CA ASN A 52 35.11 -41.55 -13.11
C ASN A 52 36.39 -40.77 -12.82
N TYR A 53 37.04 -41.12 -11.71
CA TYR A 53 38.30 -40.53 -11.27
C TYR A 53 39.33 -41.61 -10.98
N GLU A 54 40.62 -41.28 -11.11
CA GLU A 54 41.70 -42.17 -10.69
C GLU A 54 41.66 -42.40 -9.16
N GLN A 55 41.99 -43.61 -8.73
CA GLN A 55 42.18 -43.95 -7.33
C GLN A 55 43.19 -43.00 -6.65
N ASP A 56 42.91 -42.69 -5.39
CA ASP A 56 43.73 -41.89 -4.48
C ASP A 56 43.92 -40.43 -4.94
N THR A 57 42.91 -39.90 -5.65
CA THR A 57 42.81 -38.48 -6.01
C THR A 57 41.75 -37.73 -5.19
N PHE A 58 41.87 -36.41 -5.11
CA PHE A 58 40.83 -35.53 -4.56
C PHE A 58 40.05 -34.87 -5.70
N VAL A 59 38.72 -34.94 -5.64
CA VAL A 59 37.81 -34.21 -6.53
C VAL A 59 37.39 -32.92 -5.80
N GLN A 60 37.61 -31.77 -6.43
CA GLN A 60 37.04 -30.50 -5.96
C GLN A 60 35.58 -30.41 -6.40
N LEU A 61 34.71 -30.09 -5.45
CA LEU A 61 33.30 -29.80 -5.65
C LEU A 61 33.06 -28.30 -5.53
N GLN A 62 32.05 -27.80 -6.24
CA GLN A 62 31.47 -26.47 -6.10
C GLN A 62 29.94 -26.58 -6.19
N THR A 63 29.24 -25.70 -5.48
CA THR A 63 27.78 -25.60 -5.49
C THR A 63 27.37 -24.25 -6.08
N ILE A 64 26.33 -24.26 -6.91
CA ILE A 64 25.79 -23.08 -7.58
C ILE A 64 24.29 -23.11 -7.32
N SER A 65 23.82 -22.33 -6.35
CA SER A 65 22.38 -22.22 -6.06
C SER A 65 21.66 -21.51 -7.21
N ASP A 66 20.47 -21.99 -7.56
CA ASP A 66 19.60 -21.25 -8.47
C ASP A 66 18.87 -20.10 -7.75
N LYS A 67 18.19 -19.28 -8.54
CA LYS A 67 17.55 -18.06 -8.07
C LYS A 67 16.56 -18.37 -6.93
N TYR A 68 16.79 -17.76 -5.77
CA TYR A 68 15.99 -17.87 -4.55
C TYR A 68 16.22 -19.12 -3.68
N SER A 69 17.26 -19.91 -3.96
CA SER A 69 17.72 -21.00 -3.10
C SER A 69 19.12 -20.74 -2.52
N VAL A 70 19.45 -21.46 -1.46
CA VAL A 70 20.78 -21.53 -0.85
C VAL A 70 21.25 -22.98 -0.77
N PHE A 71 22.55 -23.22 -0.87
CA PHE A 71 23.11 -24.54 -0.57
C PHE A 71 23.07 -24.78 0.94
N ASP A 72 22.55 -25.93 1.33
CA ASP A 72 22.26 -26.27 2.73
C ASP A 72 23.30 -27.27 3.27
N HIS A 73 23.37 -28.47 2.69
CA HIS A 73 24.36 -29.49 3.03
C HIS A 73 24.59 -30.51 1.90
N TRP A 74 25.65 -31.31 2.04
CA TRP A 74 25.81 -32.55 1.27
C TRP A 74 25.11 -33.69 2.02
N ALA A 75 24.26 -34.43 1.31
CA ALA A 75 23.55 -35.61 1.79
C ALA A 75 23.94 -36.87 1.01
N GLY A 76 23.34 -38.01 1.34
CA GLY A 76 23.62 -39.31 0.73
C GLY A 76 24.72 -40.10 1.46
N ARG A 77 25.04 -41.28 0.94
CA ARG A 77 25.87 -42.30 1.62
C ARG A 77 27.25 -41.81 2.03
N ASP A 78 27.87 -40.97 1.22
CA ASP A 78 29.24 -40.51 1.40
C ASP A 78 29.32 -39.01 1.74
N ALA A 79 28.24 -38.40 2.25
CA ALA A 79 28.19 -37.02 2.69
C ALA A 79 29.35 -36.64 3.62
N ASP A 80 29.58 -37.45 4.66
CA ASP A 80 30.65 -37.27 5.65
C ASP A 80 32.08 -37.44 5.05
N SER A 81 32.20 -37.88 3.79
CA SER A 81 33.47 -37.92 3.06
C SER A 81 33.81 -36.60 2.36
N VAL A 82 32.90 -35.61 2.36
CA VAL A 82 33.16 -34.28 1.80
C VAL A 82 33.78 -33.38 2.88
N THR A 83 34.99 -32.90 2.62
CA THR A 83 35.72 -32.01 3.55
C THR A 83 35.13 -30.59 3.56
N THR A 84 35.45 -29.80 4.59
CA THR A 84 35.16 -28.35 4.67
C THR A 84 35.62 -27.54 3.45
N ASP A 85 36.66 -27.98 2.75
CA ASP A 85 37.14 -27.38 1.49
C ASP A 85 36.27 -27.72 0.26
N ASN A 86 35.13 -28.40 0.44
CA ASN A 86 34.33 -29.04 -0.61
C ASN A 86 35.15 -29.99 -1.50
N LYS A 87 35.90 -30.93 -0.90
CA LYS A 87 36.67 -31.95 -1.62
C LYS A 87 36.27 -33.34 -1.16
N ILE A 88 36.32 -34.33 -2.04
CA ILE A 88 36.08 -35.75 -1.72
C ILE A 88 37.24 -36.62 -2.22
N PHE A 89 37.65 -37.61 -1.42
CA PHE A 89 38.79 -38.49 -1.71
C PHE A 89 38.35 -39.81 -2.33
N MET A 90 38.86 -40.11 -3.52
CA MET A 90 38.44 -41.23 -4.36
C MET A 90 39.24 -42.51 -4.06
N HIS A 91 38.98 -43.09 -2.90
CA HIS A 91 39.52 -44.39 -2.46
C HIS A 91 38.52 -45.57 -2.66
N SER A 92 37.28 -45.25 -3.03
CA SER A 92 36.18 -46.16 -3.36
C SER A 92 35.23 -45.46 -4.32
N ASP A 93 34.24 -46.17 -4.87
CA ASP A 93 33.06 -45.51 -5.42
C ASP A 93 32.38 -44.68 -4.31
N LYS A 94 31.75 -43.56 -4.70
CA LYS A 94 31.19 -42.53 -3.80
C LYS A 94 29.84 -42.04 -4.31
N SER A 95 28.89 -41.77 -3.40
CA SER A 95 27.59 -41.18 -3.76
C SER A 95 27.19 -40.05 -2.81
N ILE A 96 26.97 -38.87 -3.38
CA ILE A 96 26.58 -37.63 -2.67
C ILE A 96 25.44 -36.90 -3.38
N THR A 97 24.66 -36.15 -2.61
CA THR A 97 23.58 -35.27 -3.09
C THR A 97 23.85 -33.85 -2.57
N ALA A 98 23.84 -32.83 -3.42
CA ALA A 98 23.79 -31.45 -2.94
C ALA A 98 22.34 -31.06 -2.63
N VAL A 99 22.06 -30.67 -1.38
CA VAL A 99 20.74 -30.21 -0.95
C VAL A 99 20.69 -28.69 -0.98
N PHE A 100 19.68 -28.14 -1.66
CA PHE A 100 19.40 -26.71 -1.74
C PHE A 100 18.04 -26.40 -1.10
N THR A 101 17.98 -25.39 -0.25
CA THR A 101 16.75 -24.97 0.46
C THR A 101 16.28 -23.60 -0.03
N THR A 102 14.96 -23.40 -0.08
CA THR A 102 14.35 -22.12 -0.50
C THR A 102 14.61 -21.03 0.55
N LEU A 103 15.17 -19.90 0.14
CA LEU A 103 15.33 -18.74 1.00
C LEU A 103 13.96 -18.04 1.18
N ASN A 104 13.37 -18.15 2.37
CA ASN A 104 12.08 -17.56 2.72
C ASN A 104 12.24 -16.39 3.70
N HIS A 105 11.36 -15.40 3.61
CA HIS A 105 11.28 -14.27 4.55
C HIS A 105 9.89 -14.15 5.21
N PRO A 106 9.81 -13.76 6.50
CA PRO A 106 8.54 -13.45 7.14
C PRO A 106 7.94 -12.13 6.61
N LEU A 107 6.66 -12.17 6.23
CA LEU A 107 5.84 -10.99 5.92
C LEU A 107 4.87 -10.75 7.07
N ASN A 108 5.17 -9.77 7.93
CA ASN A 108 4.36 -9.41 9.08
C ASN A 108 3.39 -8.29 8.67
N ILE A 109 2.07 -8.56 8.74
CA ILE A 109 1.03 -7.57 8.46
C ILE A 109 0.28 -7.21 9.75
N ASN A 110 0.29 -5.93 10.09
CA ASN A 110 -0.46 -5.35 11.20
C ASN A 110 -1.65 -4.55 10.68
N ILE A 111 -2.73 -4.47 11.48
CA ILE A 111 -3.94 -3.70 11.17
C ILE A 111 -4.12 -2.62 12.24
N ASN A 112 -4.21 -1.35 11.85
CA ASN A 112 -4.39 -0.22 12.77
C ASN A 112 -5.60 0.66 12.39
N PRO A 113 -6.59 0.86 13.29
CA PRO A 113 -6.80 0.16 14.55
C PRO A 113 -7.02 -1.34 14.37
N VAL A 114 -6.74 -2.13 15.40
CA VAL A 114 -6.96 -3.59 15.38
C VAL A 114 -8.41 -3.93 15.00
N MET A 115 -8.60 -4.96 14.18
CA MET A 115 -9.90 -5.43 13.63
C MET A 115 -10.68 -4.44 12.73
N SER A 116 -10.17 -3.25 12.43
CA SER A 116 -10.82 -2.27 11.53
C SER A 116 -10.92 -2.72 10.06
N GLY A 117 -10.00 -3.59 9.64
CA GLY A 117 -9.93 -4.18 8.31
C GLY A 117 -9.16 -5.49 8.31
N HIS A 118 -8.85 -5.99 7.12
CA HIS A 118 -7.90 -7.07 6.88
C HIS A 118 -7.10 -6.79 5.60
N VAL A 119 -6.11 -7.63 5.30
CA VAL A 119 -5.33 -7.54 4.06
C VAL A 119 -5.41 -8.89 3.35
N GLN A 120 -5.91 -8.90 2.13
CA GLN A 120 -5.75 -10.02 1.20
C GLN A 120 -4.35 -9.94 0.58
N ILE A 121 -3.71 -11.10 0.40
CA ILE A 121 -2.37 -11.24 -0.16
C ILE A 121 -2.43 -12.20 -1.33
N ASP A 122 -2.16 -11.70 -2.53
CA ASP A 122 -2.04 -12.52 -3.74
C ASP A 122 -0.54 -12.62 -4.13
N LEU A 123 -0.02 -13.82 -4.38
CA LEU A 123 1.30 -13.97 -4.98
C LEU A 123 1.21 -13.70 -6.49
N VAL A 124 1.96 -12.72 -6.99
CA VAL A 124 1.95 -12.28 -8.39
C VAL A 124 2.86 -13.18 -9.24
N THR A 125 3.88 -13.77 -8.63
CA THR A 125 4.84 -14.69 -9.24
C THR A 125 4.84 -16.04 -8.49
N ASP A 126 4.99 -17.14 -9.24
CA ASP A 126 4.92 -18.55 -8.77
C ASP A 126 3.65 -18.94 -7.99
N ALA A 127 2.51 -19.00 -8.68
CA ALA A 127 1.29 -19.60 -8.15
C ALA A 127 1.49 -21.10 -7.81
N GLY A 128 1.61 -21.42 -6.52
CA GLY A 128 1.71 -22.80 -6.01
C GLY A 128 2.76 -23.02 -4.92
N LYS A 129 3.69 -22.08 -4.68
CA LYS A 129 4.67 -22.16 -3.59
C LYS A 129 4.05 -21.70 -2.26
N ILE A 130 4.38 -22.38 -1.16
CA ILE A 130 3.92 -22.04 0.20
C ILE A 130 4.96 -21.13 0.87
N GLY A 131 4.52 -20.00 1.42
CA GLY A 131 5.36 -19.00 2.08
C GLY A 131 5.72 -17.83 1.18
N PHE A 132 6.73 -17.05 1.57
CA PHE A 132 7.22 -15.89 0.82
C PHE A 132 8.71 -16.07 0.50
N PRO A 133 9.05 -16.75 -0.61
CA PRO A 133 10.41 -16.85 -1.10
C PRO A 133 11.00 -15.47 -1.41
N HIS A 134 12.30 -15.32 -1.18
CA HIS A 134 13.06 -14.12 -1.52
C HIS A 134 12.84 -13.74 -2.99
N GLY A 135 12.63 -12.45 -3.27
CA GLY A 135 12.48 -11.90 -4.62
C GLY A 135 11.17 -12.24 -5.33
N GLN A 136 10.17 -12.80 -4.64
CA GLN A 136 8.80 -12.86 -5.15
C GLN A 136 8.09 -11.51 -4.97
N THR A 137 7.11 -11.23 -5.83
CA THR A 137 6.22 -10.08 -5.70
C THR A 137 4.87 -10.52 -5.13
N ALA A 138 4.44 -9.88 -4.03
CA ALA A 138 3.12 -10.05 -3.45
C ALA A 138 2.27 -8.79 -3.68
N ARG A 139 1.01 -8.96 -4.08
CA ARG A 139 0.02 -7.89 -4.17
C ARG A 139 -0.82 -7.87 -2.89
N LEU A 140 -0.77 -6.76 -2.16
CA LEU A 140 -1.53 -6.54 -0.94
C LEU A 140 -2.78 -5.71 -1.24
N THR A 141 -3.94 -6.17 -0.77
CA THR A 141 -5.21 -5.45 -0.88
C THR A 141 -5.81 -5.25 0.50
N ALA A 142 -5.83 -4.01 0.99
CA ALA A 142 -6.43 -3.64 2.26
C ALA A 142 -7.96 -3.48 2.12
N ILE A 143 -8.71 -4.22 2.93
CA ILE A 143 -10.18 -4.31 2.86
C ILE A 143 -10.78 -3.93 4.23
N PRO A 144 -11.66 -2.91 4.32
CA PRO A 144 -12.27 -2.51 5.58
C PRO A 144 -13.36 -3.49 6.03
N ASN A 145 -13.45 -3.76 7.34
CA ASN A 145 -14.39 -4.76 7.88
C ASN A 145 -15.79 -4.18 8.19
N GLN A 146 -15.97 -2.86 8.13
CA GLN A 146 -17.22 -2.18 8.48
C GLN A 146 -17.53 -1.05 7.51
N ALA A 147 -18.82 -0.90 7.16
CA ALA A 147 -19.27 0.26 6.39
C ALA A 147 -18.94 1.58 7.11
N GLY A 148 -18.65 2.63 6.34
CA GLY A 148 -18.14 3.90 6.86
C GLY A 148 -16.67 3.86 7.32
N THR A 149 -15.99 2.70 7.26
CA THR A 149 -14.54 2.56 7.49
C THR A 149 -13.81 2.45 6.16
N TYR A 150 -12.67 3.13 6.03
CA TYR A 150 -11.88 3.20 4.81
C TYR A 150 -10.41 2.93 5.09
N PHE A 151 -9.72 2.32 4.14
CA PHE A 151 -8.26 2.26 4.13
C PHE A 151 -7.67 3.66 3.89
N VAL A 152 -6.66 4.03 4.67
CA VAL A 152 -6.04 5.36 4.67
C VAL A 152 -4.66 5.31 3.99
N LYS A 153 -3.74 4.50 4.50
CA LYS A 153 -2.35 4.39 4.01
C LYS A 153 -1.64 3.15 4.54
N TRP A 154 -0.57 2.73 3.87
CA TRP A 154 0.42 1.78 4.39
C TRP A 154 1.48 2.52 5.23
N SER A 155 2.14 1.79 6.15
CA SER A 155 3.40 2.21 6.77
C SER A 155 4.30 1.01 7.08
N GLY A 156 5.57 1.24 7.41
CA GLY A 156 6.57 0.19 7.62
C GLY A 156 7.40 0.01 6.35
N ASP A 157 7.60 -1.22 5.89
CA ASP A 157 8.29 -1.51 4.62
C ASP A 157 7.45 -1.19 3.36
N LEU A 158 6.27 -0.58 3.53
CA LEU A 158 5.47 0.07 2.49
C LEU A 158 5.00 1.44 3.00
N SER A 159 4.64 2.33 2.07
CA SER A 159 4.05 3.63 2.39
C SER A 159 3.08 4.08 1.30
N GLY A 160 2.27 5.11 1.58
CA GLY A 160 1.35 5.71 0.61
C GLY A 160 -0.08 5.16 0.66
N PRO A 161 -1.01 5.76 -0.12
CA PRO A 161 -2.44 5.45 -0.08
C PRO A 161 -2.89 4.38 -1.10
N ASP A 162 -1.96 3.88 -1.92
CA ASP A 162 -2.26 3.01 -3.06
C ASP A 162 -2.78 1.64 -2.60
N ASN A 163 -3.88 1.19 -3.20
CA ASN A 163 -4.57 -0.04 -2.82
C ASN A 163 -5.39 -0.58 -4.01
N PRO A 164 -5.08 -1.76 -4.55
CA PRO A 164 -3.99 -2.67 -4.16
C PRO A 164 -2.59 -2.08 -4.40
N VAL A 165 -1.58 -2.66 -3.77
CA VAL A 165 -0.16 -2.30 -3.92
C VAL A 165 0.70 -3.56 -4.12
N GLU A 166 1.80 -3.46 -4.85
CA GLU A 166 2.75 -4.57 -5.04
C GLU A 166 4.03 -4.39 -4.19
N LEU A 167 4.52 -5.49 -3.65
CA LEU A 167 5.65 -5.57 -2.72
C LEU A 167 6.64 -6.64 -3.17
N LEU A 168 7.90 -6.24 -3.39
CA LEU A 168 9.00 -7.18 -3.64
C LEU A 168 9.63 -7.64 -2.32
N ILE A 169 9.64 -8.95 -2.06
CA ILE A 169 10.07 -9.53 -0.79
C ILE A 169 11.56 -9.90 -0.84
N THR A 170 12.45 -8.89 -0.82
CA THR A 170 13.91 -9.06 -0.77
C THR A 170 14.51 -9.25 0.63
N SER A 171 13.66 -9.22 1.65
CA SER A 171 14.01 -9.31 3.06
C SER A 171 12.75 -9.66 3.85
N ASP A 172 12.92 -9.93 5.14
CA ASP A 172 11.88 -9.80 6.16
C ASP A 172 11.14 -8.48 5.98
N LYS A 173 9.81 -8.49 6.13
CA LYS A 173 8.95 -7.31 5.97
C LYS A 173 8.02 -7.14 7.18
N ASN A 174 7.78 -5.89 7.54
CA ASN A 174 6.86 -5.49 8.61
C ASN A 174 6.05 -4.27 8.15
N ILE A 175 4.75 -4.48 7.91
CA ILE A 175 3.86 -3.53 7.25
C ILE A 175 2.60 -3.34 8.10
N THR A 176 2.09 -2.12 8.17
CA THR A 176 0.83 -1.79 8.83
C THR A 176 -0.14 -1.19 7.82
N ALA A 177 -1.33 -1.79 7.70
CA ALA A 177 -2.46 -1.20 7.02
C ALA A 177 -3.21 -0.27 7.99
N HIS A 178 -3.27 1.02 7.68
CA HIS A 178 -4.04 1.99 8.47
C HIS A 178 -5.43 2.17 7.89
N PHE A 179 -6.45 2.09 8.74
CA PHE A 179 -7.84 2.36 8.42
C PHE A 179 -8.39 3.44 9.36
N ALA A 180 -9.43 4.15 8.94
CA ALA A 180 -10.16 5.07 9.79
C ALA A 180 -11.65 5.05 9.45
N LYS A 181 -12.50 5.39 10.42
CA LYS A 181 -13.89 5.73 10.15
C LYS A 181 -13.95 7.10 9.51
N ALA A 182 -14.77 7.26 8.48
CA ALA A 182 -15.04 8.55 7.90
C ALA A 182 -15.88 9.39 8.86
N ALA A 183 -15.50 10.65 9.03
CA ALA A 183 -16.26 11.66 9.77
C ALA A 183 -16.76 12.73 8.80
N LEU A 184 -17.96 13.26 9.08
CA LEU A 184 -18.39 14.54 8.55
C LEU A 184 -17.66 15.66 9.32
N GLU A 185 -17.36 16.77 8.67
CA GLU A 185 -16.82 17.98 9.29
C GLU A 185 -17.45 19.22 8.62
N VAL A 186 -17.78 20.26 9.38
CA VAL A 186 -18.18 21.57 8.83
C VAL A 186 -16.95 22.46 8.79
N THR A 187 -16.46 22.77 7.59
CA THR A 187 -15.21 23.52 7.38
C THR A 187 -15.42 25.00 7.12
N ALA A 188 -16.56 25.37 6.53
CA ALA A 188 -17.04 26.75 6.50
C ALA A 188 -18.51 26.78 6.91
N GLY A 189 -18.77 27.34 8.10
CA GLY A 189 -20.11 27.73 8.53
C GLY A 189 -20.35 29.22 8.28
N PRO A 190 -21.61 29.68 8.32
CA PRO A 190 -21.93 31.10 8.25
C PRO A 190 -21.40 31.87 9.46
N GLY A 191 -21.17 33.17 9.26
CA GLY A 191 -20.96 34.15 10.34
C GLY A 191 -22.30 34.69 10.86
N VAL A 192 -22.40 36.02 11.01
CA VAL A 192 -23.69 36.70 11.20
C VAL A 192 -24.53 36.54 9.93
N ILE A 193 -25.82 36.19 10.09
CA ILE A 193 -26.77 35.98 8.98
C ILE A 193 -27.98 36.86 9.23
N ARG A 194 -28.43 37.57 8.19
CA ARG A 194 -29.68 38.34 8.21
C ARG A 194 -30.79 37.59 7.48
N ALA A 195 -32.03 37.79 7.92
CA ALA A 195 -33.21 37.16 7.33
C ALA A 195 -33.27 37.40 5.81
N GLY A 196 -33.49 36.34 5.02
CA GLY A 196 -33.51 36.40 3.57
C GLY A 196 -32.13 36.48 2.88
N GLN A 197 -31.03 36.58 3.62
CA GLN A 197 -29.67 36.50 3.06
C GLN A 197 -29.33 35.05 2.69
N ALA A 198 -28.88 34.85 1.44
CA ALA A 198 -28.34 33.57 1.01
C ALA A 198 -26.89 33.39 1.50
N PHE A 199 -26.54 32.18 1.94
CA PHE A 199 -25.19 31.77 2.28
C PHE A 199 -24.90 30.34 1.81
N ASN A 200 -23.62 29.94 1.85
CA ASN A 200 -23.21 28.57 1.57
C ASN A 200 -22.64 27.92 2.84
N VAL A 201 -22.77 26.60 2.97
CA VAL A 201 -22.07 25.79 3.98
C VAL A 201 -21.15 24.81 3.27
N THR A 202 -19.87 24.82 3.64
CA THR A 202 -18.90 23.85 3.15
C THR A 202 -18.65 22.78 4.21
N MET A 203 -18.71 21.53 3.78
CA MET A 203 -18.36 20.36 4.58
C MET A 203 -17.21 19.59 3.95
N THR A 204 -16.47 18.84 4.77
CA THR A 204 -15.59 17.77 4.30
C THR A 204 -15.97 16.42 4.88
N VAL A 205 -15.66 15.35 4.16
CA VAL A 205 -15.72 13.97 4.64
C VAL A 205 -14.35 13.33 4.50
N LYS A 206 -13.78 12.91 5.63
CA LYS A 206 -12.42 12.36 5.70
C LYS A 206 -12.38 11.12 6.60
N ALA A 207 -11.57 10.14 6.22
CA ALA A 207 -11.17 9.02 7.09
C ALA A 207 -9.74 9.29 7.56
N GLY A 208 -9.59 9.87 8.75
CA GLY A 208 -8.32 10.44 9.18
C GLY A 208 -7.86 11.54 8.23
N GLU A 209 -6.67 11.40 7.64
CA GLU A 209 -6.13 12.34 6.65
C GLU A 209 -6.71 12.15 5.25
N ARG A 210 -7.34 10.99 4.94
CA ARG A 210 -7.79 10.65 3.59
C ARG A 210 -9.14 11.31 3.27
N PRO A 211 -9.26 12.15 2.23
CA PRO A 211 -10.56 12.64 1.75
C PRO A 211 -11.38 11.51 1.11
N ILE A 212 -12.70 11.54 1.30
CA ILE A 212 -13.62 10.50 0.81
C ILE A 212 -14.60 11.09 -0.22
N PRO A 213 -14.44 10.79 -1.52
CA PRO A 213 -15.33 11.27 -2.58
C PRO A 213 -16.64 10.49 -2.65
N ASN A 214 -17.63 11.05 -3.37
CA ASN A 214 -18.92 10.43 -3.69
C ASN A 214 -19.81 10.09 -2.49
N ILE A 215 -19.61 10.76 -1.35
CA ILE A 215 -20.47 10.67 -0.17
C ILE A 215 -21.63 11.64 -0.32
N ILE A 216 -22.85 11.12 -0.34
CA ILE A 216 -24.08 11.92 -0.36
C ILE A 216 -24.43 12.32 1.08
N ILE A 217 -24.53 13.63 1.31
CA ILE A 217 -24.89 14.25 2.59
C ILE A 217 -26.24 14.95 2.43
N ASN A 218 -27.21 14.62 3.28
CA ASN A 218 -28.52 15.24 3.36
C ASN A 218 -28.59 16.22 4.54
N LEU A 219 -29.16 17.40 4.29
CA LEU A 219 -29.33 18.50 5.22
C LEU A 219 -30.83 18.66 5.58
N THR A 220 -31.13 18.53 6.86
CA THR A 220 -32.49 18.76 7.41
C THR A 220 -32.46 19.77 8.56
N GLU A 221 -33.62 20.35 8.86
CA GLU A 221 -33.85 21.27 9.98
C GLU A 221 -34.76 20.55 11.00
N ASN A 222 -34.49 20.68 12.30
CA ASN A 222 -35.10 19.85 13.35
C ASN A 222 -36.48 20.35 13.84
N LYS A 223 -36.91 21.58 13.49
CA LYS A 223 -38.22 22.17 13.82
C LYS A 223 -39.19 22.20 12.63
N SER A 224 -38.87 21.53 11.52
CA SER A 224 -39.63 21.57 10.25
C SER A 224 -39.77 22.96 9.63
N GLN A 225 -38.90 23.93 9.97
CA GLN A 225 -39.02 25.26 9.39
C GLN A 225 -38.60 25.28 7.91
N PRO A 226 -39.37 25.97 7.03
CA PRO A 226 -39.09 25.98 5.60
C PRO A 226 -37.88 26.86 5.27
N PHE A 227 -36.79 26.22 4.82
CA PHE A 227 -35.61 26.89 4.28
C PHE A 227 -35.42 26.61 2.79
N GLN A 228 -34.72 27.50 2.10
CA GLN A 228 -34.39 27.43 0.67
C GLN A 228 -32.92 27.04 0.46
N GLY A 229 -32.54 26.74 -0.79
CA GLY A 229 -31.20 26.29 -1.14
C GLY A 229 -31.04 24.77 -1.21
N THR A 230 -29.80 24.31 -1.44
CA THR A 230 -29.45 22.90 -1.63
C THR A 230 -29.68 22.09 -0.35
N LYS A 231 -30.40 20.95 -0.46
CA LYS A 231 -30.70 20.06 0.68
C LYS A 231 -29.96 18.72 0.64
N THR A 232 -29.32 18.42 -0.48
CA THR A 232 -28.47 17.22 -0.67
C THR A 232 -27.25 17.63 -1.47
N ALA A 233 -26.06 17.30 -0.98
CA ALA A 233 -24.79 17.56 -1.65
C ALA A 233 -23.94 16.27 -1.69
N GLN A 234 -23.07 16.13 -2.69
CA GLN A 234 -22.16 14.99 -2.83
C GLN A 234 -20.71 15.48 -2.72
N THR A 235 -19.83 14.68 -2.10
CA THR A 235 -18.41 15.06 -2.00
C THR A 235 -17.65 14.88 -3.31
N ASP A 236 -16.80 15.86 -3.62
CA ASP A 236 -15.87 15.86 -4.73
C ASP A 236 -14.62 14.97 -4.49
N ALA A 237 -13.66 14.99 -5.41
CA ALA A 237 -12.38 14.28 -5.29
C ALA A 237 -11.57 14.64 -4.02
N ASN A 238 -11.75 15.85 -3.48
CA ASN A 238 -11.11 16.35 -2.26
C ASN A 238 -11.94 16.06 -1.00
N GLY A 239 -13.04 15.30 -1.12
CA GLY A 239 -13.94 15.00 -0.02
C GLY A 239 -14.81 16.21 0.40
N VAL A 240 -14.88 17.27 -0.41
CA VAL A 240 -15.61 18.52 -0.13
C VAL A 240 -17.02 18.44 -0.69
N ALA A 241 -18.02 18.80 0.11
CA ALA A 241 -19.40 19.00 -0.32
C ALA A 241 -19.86 20.42 0.05
N VAL A 242 -20.60 21.08 -0.86
CA VAL A 242 -21.10 22.45 -0.65
C VAL A 242 -22.63 22.44 -0.69
N PHE A 243 -23.24 23.01 0.32
CA PHE A 243 -24.67 23.33 0.34
C PHE A 243 -24.82 24.81 -0.04
N GLU A 244 -25.36 25.06 -1.23
CA GLU A 244 -25.41 26.40 -1.82
C GLU A 244 -26.76 27.10 -1.64
N ASN A 245 -26.73 28.43 -1.67
CA ASN A 245 -27.90 29.31 -1.68
C ASN A 245 -28.87 29.04 -0.50
N LEU A 246 -28.32 28.60 0.63
CA LEU A 246 -29.07 28.37 1.86
C LEU A 246 -29.64 29.69 2.35
N MET A 247 -30.96 29.75 2.51
CA MET A 247 -31.65 30.96 2.94
C MET A 247 -32.77 30.63 3.93
N PHE A 248 -32.74 31.38 5.02
CA PHE A 248 -33.58 31.26 6.21
C PHE A 248 -34.14 32.65 6.57
N TYR A 249 -35.13 32.70 7.43
CA TYR A 249 -35.64 33.95 8.01
C TYR A 249 -35.20 34.07 9.47
N GLU A 250 -35.54 35.16 10.15
CA GLU A 250 -35.12 35.42 11.54
C GLU A 250 -35.52 34.28 12.50
N GLY A 251 -34.63 33.90 13.43
CA GLY A 251 -34.91 32.85 14.40
C GLY A 251 -33.72 31.93 14.74
N ASN A 252 -34.01 30.91 15.55
CA ASN A 252 -33.02 29.97 16.10
C ASN A 252 -33.16 28.57 15.50
N TYR A 253 -32.14 28.14 14.76
CA TYR A 253 -32.11 26.93 13.93
C TYR A 253 -31.14 25.88 14.43
N ASN A 254 -31.38 24.62 14.08
CA ASN A 254 -30.41 23.55 14.26
C ASN A 254 -30.42 22.63 13.03
N LEU A 255 -29.33 22.65 12.27
CA LEU A 255 -29.16 21.84 11.06
C LEU A 255 -28.65 20.45 11.41
N THR A 256 -29.29 19.39 10.89
CA THR A 256 -28.75 18.03 10.92
C THR A 256 -28.16 17.70 9.55
N PHE A 257 -26.86 17.44 9.50
CA PHE A 257 -26.16 16.89 8.35
C PHE A 257 -26.01 15.38 8.54
N SER A 258 -26.46 14.60 7.56
CA SER A 258 -26.60 13.14 7.67
C SER A 258 -26.15 12.41 6.41
N SER A 259 -25.56 11.23 6.58
CA SER A 259 -25.11 10.39 5.46
C SER A 259 -25.17 8.91 5.86
N THR A 260 -25.41 8.02 4.90
CA THR A 260 -25.49 6.58 5.13
C THR A 260 -24.17 6.05 5.72
N ASN A 261 -24.28 5.27 6.81
CA ASN A 261 -23.15 4.70 7.56
C ASN A 261 -22.20 5.71 8.25
N LEU A 262 -22.50 7.01 8.27
CA LEU A 262 -21.70 8.03 8.95
C LEU A 262 -22.47 8.66 10.13
N THR A 263 -21.75 9.04 11.18
CA THR A 263 -22.34 9.78 12.31
C THR A 263 -22.85 11.14 11.83
N SER A 264 -24.14 11.41 12.07
CA SER A 264 -24.75 12.69 11.71
C SER A 264 -24.29 13.82 12.63
N ILE A 265 -24.08 15.01 12.08
CA ILE A 265 -23.65 16.21 12.83
C ILE A 265 -24.81 17.18 12.97
N LYS A 266 -24.91 17.82 14.13
CA LYS A 266 -25.85 18.92 14.38
C LYS A 266 -25.12 20.25 14.55
N LYS A 267 -25.60 21.31 13.90
CA LYS A 267 -25.06 22.67 14.01
C LYS A 267 -26.18 23.67 14.28
N GLY A 268 -26.19 24.20 15.50
CA GLY A 268 -27.01 25.35 15.86
C GLY A 268 -26.46 26.64 15.27
N PHE A 269 -27.36 27.54 14.86
CA PHE A 269 -27.07 28.92 14.47
C PHE A 269 -28.33 29.80 14.62
N THR A 270 -28.12 31.11 14.63
CA THR A 270 -29.18 32.13 14.73
C THR A 270 -29.18 32.96 13.45
N VAL A 271 -30.36 33.46 13.06
CA VAL A 271 -30.54 34.42 11.97
C VAL A 271 -31.17 35.66 12.57
N ASP A 272 -30.51 36.80 12.36
CA ASP A 272 -30.97 38.11 12.83
C ASP A 272 -32.02 38.69 11.86
N VAL A 273 -32.83 39.63 12.33
CA VAL A 273 -33.71 40.41 11.46
C VAL A 273 -32.91 41.17 10.39
N ALA A 274 -33.46 41.29 9.18
CA ALA A 274 -32.90 42.15 8.15
C ALA A 274 -33.32 43.61 8.36
N GLY A 275 -32.52 44.56 7.85
CA GLY A 275 -32.70 46.00 8.07
C GLY A 275 -31.87 46.56 9.25
N ALA A 276 -32.15 47.80 9.65
CA ALA A 276 -31.45 48.50 10.72
C ALA A 276 -32.38 49.28 11.68
N GLY A 277 -33.70 49.11 11.55
CA GLY A 277 -34.69 49.80 12.39
C GLY A 277 -34.90 51.28 12.08
N ALA A 278 -34.29 51.81 11.02
CA ALA A 278 -34.41 53.21 10.62
C ALA A 278 -35.64 53.43 9.71
N PRO A 279 -36.22 54.65 9.61
CA PRO A 279 -37.33 54.93 8.70
C PRO A 279 -37.03 54.62 7.22
N THR A 280 -35.75 54.66 6.83
CA THR A 280 -35.25 54.34 5.48
C THR A 280 -34.75 52.90 5.33
N ASP A 281 -34.57 52.17 6.43
CA ASP A 281 -34.14 50.76 6.45
C ASP A 281 -34.80 50.03 7.65
N PRO A 282 -36.13 49.84 7.62
CA PRO A 282 -36.88 49.27 8.73
C PRO A 282 -36.59 47.78 8.88
N TYR A 283 -36.73 47.25 10.09
CA TYR A 283 -36.57 45.83 10.33
C TYR A 283 -37.65 45.02 9.59
N LEU A 284 -37.23 44.03 8.80
CA LEU A 284 -38.09 43.20 7.97
C LEU A 284 -38.53 41.94 8.73
N ILE A 285 -39.83 41.82 8.94
CA ILE A 285 -40.46 40.76 9.75
C ILE A 285 -41.15 39.75 8.81
N HIS A 286 -40.77 38.48 8.91
CA HIS A 286 -41.22 37.40 8.04
C HIS A 286 -41.91 36.26 8.81
N ASN A 287 -41.66 36.12 10.10
CA ASN A 287 -42.24 35.09 10.96
C ASN A 287 -42.40 35.53 12.43
N LEU A 288 -42.87 34.63 13.29
CA LEU A 288 -43.13 34.88 14.72
C LEU A 288 -41.91 35.38 15.50
N TYR A 289 -40.70 34.85 15.27
CA TYR A 289 -39.48 35.35 15.93
C TYR A 289 -39.23 36.85 15.62
N GLY A 290 -39.61 37.30 14.42
CA GLY A 290 -39.56 38.71 14.06
C GLY A 290 -40.59 39.57 14.82
N LEU A 291 -41.74 39.00 15.20
CA LEU A 291 -42.72 39.70 16.03
C LEU A 291 -42.26 39.77 17.50
N GLU A 292 -41.66 38.69 18.02
CA GLU A 292 -41.03 38.68 19.35
C GLU A 292 -39.96 39.77 19.46
N PHE A 293 -39.12 39.92 18.43
CA PHE A 293 -38.05 40.94 18.37
C PHE A 293 -38.55 42.39 18.49
N ILE A 294 -39.79 42.70 18.06
CA ILE A 294 -40.38 44.04 18.21
C ILE A 294 -40.49 44.42 19.70
N GLY A 295 -40.81 43.46 20.58
CA GLY A 295 -41.00 43.69 22.01
C GLY A 295 -39.75 44.21 22.73
N GLU A 296 -38.56 43.95 22.18
CA GLU A 296 -37.27 44.42 22.69
C GLU A 296 -36.79 45.74 22.05
N HIS A 297 -37.43 46.18 20.95
CA HIS A 297 -36.93 47.25 20.07
C HIS A 297 -38.03 48.29 19.74
N LEU A 298 -38.78 48.72 20.74
CA LEU A 298 -40.01 49.53 20.60
C LEU A 298 -39.85 50.87 19.86
N ASP A 299 -38.66 51.49 19.89
CA ASP A 299 -38.38 52.76 19.22
C ASP A 299 -37.99 52.61 17.73
N ALA A 300 -37.89 51.39 17.21
CA ALA A 300 -37.47 51.11 15.84
C ALA A 300 -38.62 51.11 14.82
N CYS A 301 -38.27 51.33 13.55
CA CYS A 301 -39.19 51.17 12.42
C CYS A 301 -39.22 49.72 11.94
N PHE A 302 -40.42 49.18 11.71
CA PHE A 302 -40.65 47.79 11.29
C PHE A 302 -41.47 47.73 10.00
N ARG A 303 -41.31 46.65 9.24
CA ARG A 303 -42.15 46.32 8.08
C ARG A 303 -42.42 44.82 8.02
N ILE A 304 -43.70 44.48 7.93
CA ILE A 304 -44.13 43.12 7.59
C ILE A 304 -43.74 42.82 6.13
N ALA A 305 -42.92 41.80 5.94
CA ALA A 305 -42.34 41.40 4.65
C ALA A 305 -42.97 40.12 4.07
N LYS A 306 -43.71 39.37 4.88
CA LYS A 306 -44.59 38.24 4.50
C LYS A 306 -45.81 38.19 5.41
N ASP A 307 -46.87 37.53 4.97
CA ASP A 307 -47.99 37.17 5.83
C ASP A 307 -47.49 36.25 6.97
N ILE A 308 -47.86 36.57 8.22
CA ILE A 308 -47.40 35.84 9.41
C ILE A 308 -48.58 35.10 10.03
N ASP A 309 -48.49 33.78 10.03
CA ASP A 309 -49.46 32.95 10.73
C ASP A 309 -49.14 32.90 12.23
N ALA A 310 -49.96 33.62 13.02
CA ALA A 310 -49.89 33.65 14.48
C ALA A 310 -50.82 32.62 15.16
N SER A 311 -51.46 31.70 14.41
CA SER A 311 -52.37 30.70 14.99
C SER A 311 -51.68 29.72 15.96
N ALA A 312 -50.36 29.62 15.92
CA ALA A 312 -49.54 28.80 16.82
C ALA A 312 -49.28 29.43 18.21
N THR A 313 -49.81 30.62 18.51
CA THR A 313 -49.63 31.32 19.80
C THR A 313 -50.93 31.56 20.57
N ALA A 314 -51.97 30.75 20.32
CA ALA A 314 -53.29 30.81 20.96
C ALA A 314 -53.59 29.56 21.81
#